data_AF-A0A2G6TAZ9-F1
#
_entry.id   AF-A0A2G6TAZ9-F1
#
_cell.length_a   1.000
_cell.length_b   1.000
_cell.length_c   1.000
_cell.angle_alpha   90.00
_cell.angle_beta   90.00
_cell.angle_gamma   90.00
#
_symmetry.space_group_name_H-M   'P 1'
#
loop_
_entity.id
_entity.type
_entity.pdbx_description
1 polymer ?
#
loop_
_entity_poly.entity_id
_entity_poly.type
_entity_poly.pdbx_seq_one_letter_code
_entity_poly.pdbx_strand_id
1 'polypeptide(L)'
;MDNDKFIGELKSKLKTIITNSYKDLKPELEKDLNAFLETSREKLERWFTLSASGDITEEELEWLIKSQLDLVTLQTLQTAGISKIRLNTLKNNIAKIIFKVIIELIIPVV
;
A
#
# COMPACT_ATOMS: atom_id res chain seq x y z
N MET A 1 -18.56 2.31 2.55
CA MET A 1 -17.78 1.33 3.34
C MET A 1 -17.28 2.04 4.59
N ASP A 2 -17.19 1.35 5.72
CA ASP A 2 -16.56 1.89 6.93
C ASP A 2 -15.03 1.97 6.75
N ASN A 3 -14.37 3.02 7.23
CA ASN A 3 -12.93 3.22 7.12
C ASN A 3 -12.13 2.08 7.79
N ASP A 4 -12.59 1.57 8.92
CA ASP A 4 -11.93 0.45 9.61
C ASP A 4 -12.01 -0.83 8.78
N LYS A 5 -13.15 -1.04 8.09
CA LYS A 5 -13.33 -2.16 7.17
C LYS A 5 -12.40 -2.04 5.96
N PHE A 6 -12.28 -0.84 5.39
CA PHE A 6 -11.33 -0.55 4.30
C PHE A 6 -9.89 -0.92 4.67
N ILE A 7 -9.39 -0.40 5.81
CA ILE A 7 -8.01 -0.65 6.24
C ILE A 7 -7.78 -2.14 6.51
N GLY A 8 -8.76 -2.82 7.13
CA GLY A 8 -8.71 -4.27 7.36
C GLY A 8 -8.60 -5.07 6.06
N GLU A 9 -9.43 -4.74 5.06
CA GLU A 9 -9.42 -5.41 3.76
C GLU A 9 -8.14 -5.11 2.96
N LEU A 10 -7.67 -3.86 2.96
CA LEU A 10 -6.42 -3.45 2.34
C LEU A 10 -5.24 -4.25 2.92
N LYS A 11 -5.16 -4.34 4.25
CA LYS A 11 -4.12 -5.10 4.96
C LYS A 11 -4.16 -6.59 4.60
N SER A 12 -5.35 -7.19 4.56
CA SER A 12 -5.54 -8.61 4.22
C SER A 12 -5.13 -8.93 2.78
N LYS A 13 -5.59 -8.12 1.81
CA LYS A 13 -5.23 -8.27 0.39
C LYS A 13 -3.73 -8.08 0.18
N LEU A 14 -3.13 -7.06 0.80
CA LEU A 14 -1.68 -6.84 0.72
C LEU A 14 -0.91 -8.02 1.26
N LYS A 15 -1.25 -8.53 2.47
CA LYS A 15 -0.61 -9.70 3.07
C LYS A 15 -0.61 -10.92 2.15
N THR A 16 -1.73 -11.14 1.47
CA THR A 16 -1.88 -12.26 0.51
C THR A 16 -0.93 -12.08 -0.66
N ILE A 17 -0.88 -10.89 -1.26
CA ILE A 17 -0.02 -10.60 -2.41
C ILE A 17 1.46 -10.70 -2.03
N ILE A 18 1.85 -10.17 -0.87
CA ILE A 18 3.23 -10.25 -0.36
C ILE A 18 3.66 -11.70 -0.14
N THR A 19 2.81 -12.50 0.49
CA THR A 19 3.11 -13.92 0.76
C THR A 19 3.37 -14.68 -0.53
N ASN A 20 2.69 -14.32 -1.61
CA ASN A 20 2.84 -14.95 -2.92
C ASN A 20 4.05 -14.42 -3.70
N SER A 21 4.37 -13.13 -3.60
CA SER A 21 5.38 -12.46 -4.43
C SER A 21 6.78 -12.34 -3.80
N TYR A 22 6.90 -12.37 -2.46
CA TYR A 22 8.15 -12.04 -1.76
C TYR A 22 8.46 -13.03 -0.63
N LYS A 23 8.55 -14.32 -0.95
CA LYS A 23 8.75 -15.40 0.03
C LYS A 23 9.98 -15.19 0.92
N ASP A 24 11.11 -14.78 0.33
CA ASP A 24 12.39 -14.63 1.03
C ASP A 24 12.48 -13.36 1.90
N LEU A 25 11.55 -12.42 1.73
CA LEU A 25 11.54 -11.11 2.41
C LEU A 25 10.31 -10.94 3.30
N LYS A 26 9.54 -12.00 3.47
CA LYS A 26 8.19 -11.94 4.04
C LYS A 26 8.15 -11.28 5.44
N PRO A 27 8.96 -11.69 6.44
CA PRO A 27 8.80 -11.14 7.78
C PRO A 27 9.22 -9.66 7.85
N GLU A 28 10.28 -9.26 7.14
CA GLU A 28 10.74 -7.88 7.11
C GLU A 28 9.74 -6.99 6.36
N LEU A 29 9.25 -7.47 5.22
CA LEU A 29 8.29 -6.74 4.40
C LEU A 29 6.93 -6.61 5.08
N GLU A 30 6.44 -7.65 5.77
CA GLU A 30 5.21 -7.56 6.57
C GLU A 30 5.34 -6.50 7.67
N LYS A 31 6.49 -6.43 8.35
CA LYS A 31 6.74 -5.44 9.40
C LYS A 31 6.76 -4.02 8.84
N ASP A 32 7.51 -3.77 7.76
CA ASP A 32 7.60 -2.45 7.14
C ASP A 32 6.26 -1.99 6.56
N LEU A 33 5.48 -2.92 5.98
CA LEU A 33 4.17 -2.59 5.44
C LEU A 33 3.12 -2.33 6.51
N ASN A 34 3.14 -3.08 7.61
CA ASN A 34 2.29 -2.76 8.75
C ASN A 34 2.61 -1.35 9.27
N ALA A 35 3.90 -1.01 9.43
CA ALA A 35 4.30 0.34 9.84
C ALA A 35 3.84 1.42 8.84
N PHE A 36 3.95 1.16 7.53
CA PHE A 36 3.44 2.06 6.50
C PHE A 36 1.92 2.28 6.59
N LEU A 37 1.14 1.20 6.70
CA LEU A 37 -0.32 1.28 6.76
C LEU A 37 -0.80 2.00 8.02
N GLU A 38 -0.15 1.77 9.17
CA GLU A 38 -0.49 2.48 10.41
C GLU A 38 -0.13 3.97 10.33
N THR A 39 1.06 4.31 9.84
CA THR A 39 1.49 5.73 9.75
C THR A 39 0.77 6.51 8.65
N SER A 40 0.24 5.82 7.64
CA SER A 40 -0.46 6.42 6.50
C SER A 40 -1.97 6.25 6.58
N ARG A 41 -2.51 5.69 7.67
CA ARG A 41 -3.92 5.29 7.82
C ARG A 41 -4.88 6.40 7.44
N GLU A 42 -4.81 7.55 8.13
CA GLU A 42 -5.72 8.68 7.90
C GLU A 42 -5.67 9.20 6.46
N LYS A 43 -4.48 9.19 5.84
CA LYS A 43 -4.32 9.62 4.45
C LYS A 43 -4.97 8.63 3.48
N LEU A 44 -4.73 7.34 3.69
CA LEU A 44 -5.31 6.27 2.86
C LEU A 44 -6.83 6.27 2.95
N GLU A 45 -7.39 6.43 4.15
CA GLU A 45 -8.84 6.56 4.36
C GLU A 45 -9.40 7.77 3.63
N ARG A 46 -8.75 8.94 3.77
CA ARG A 46 -9.17 10.17 3.07
C ARG A 46 -9.14 9.99 1.55
N TRP A 47 -8.07 9.43 1.00
CA TRP A 47 -7.94 9.23 -0.44
C TRP A 47 -8.93 8.19 -0.97
N PHE A 48 -9.22 7.16 -0.18
CA PHE A 48 -10.28 6.21 -0.50
C PHE A 48 -11.64 6.93 -0.61
N THR A 49 -11.99 7.78 0.36
CA THR A 49 -13.23 8.56 0.31
C THR A 49 -13.27 9.49 -0.90
N LEU A 50 -12.21 10.26 -1.15
CA LEU A 50 -12.13 11.20 -2.27
C LEU A 50 -12.18 10.49 -3.63
N SER A 51 -11.56 9.32 -3.74
CA SER A 51 -11.60 8.54 -4.97
C SER A 51 -12.98 7.91 -5.18
N ALA A 52 -13.63 7.43 -4.12
CA ALA A 52 -14.97 6.87 -4.19
C ALA A 52 -16.05 7.93 -4.52
N SER A 53 -15.85 9.19 -4.11
CA SER A 53 -16.72 10.30 -4.50
C SER A 53 -16.41 10.87 -5.88
N GLY A 54 -15.30 10.48 -6.50
CA GLY A 54 -14.83 11.03 -7.78
C GLY A 54 -14.18 12.42 -7.65
N ASP A 55 -13.83 12.85 -6.43
CA ASP A 55 -13.17 14.13 -6.16
C ASP A 55 -11.68 14.12 -6.56
N ILE A 56 -11.09 12.93 -6.70
CA ILE A 56 -9.76 12.72 -7.30
C ILE A 56 -9.83 11.65 -8.38
N THR A 57 -9.02 11.83 -9.42
CA THR A 57 -8.82 10.87 -10.50
C THR A 57 -7.98 9.67 -10.05
N GLU A 58 -8.03 8.59 -10.83
CA GLU A 58 -7.17 7.42 -10.60
C GLU A 58 -5.68 7.77 -10.67
N GLU A 59 -5.29 8.67 -11.58
CA GLU A 59 -3.90 9.13 -11.73
C GLU A 59 -3.44 9.91 -10.48
N GLU A 60 -4.30 10.79 -9.94
CA GLU A 60 -4.01 11.50 -8.69
C GLU A 60 -3.90 10.56 -7.50
N LEU A 61 -4.78 9.56 -7.41
CA LEU A 61 -4.70 8.53 -6.37
C LEU A 61 -3.39 7.75 -6.45
N GLU A 62 -3.00 7.26 -7.63
CA GLU A 62 -1.73 6.53 -7.82
C GLU A 62 -0.55 7.42 -7.42
N TRP A 63 -0.56 8.69 -7.82
CA TRP A 63 0.49 9.64 -7.48
C TRP A 63 0.60 9.90 -5.97
N LEU A 64 -0.53 10.05 -5.27
CA LEU A 64 -0.58 10.27 -3.82
C LEU A 64 0.01 9.07 -3.05
N ILE A 65 -0.40 7.85 -3.42
CA ILE A 65 0.09 6.61 -2.80
C ILE A 65 1.60 6.48 -3.01
N LYS A 66 2.07 6.71 -4.24
CA LYS A 66 3.50 6.64 -4.58
C LYS A 66 4.31 7.64 -3.77
N SER A 67 3.85 8.89 -3.72
CA SER A 67 4.53 9.97 -3.00
C SER A 67 4.65 9.65 -1.50
N GLN A 68 3.62 9.07 -0.90
CA GLN A 68 3.65 8.65 0.49
C GLN A 68 4.63 7.50 0.75
N LEU A 69 4.72 6.52 -0.16
CA LEU A 69 5.71 5.43 -0.07
C LEU A 69 7.15 5.91 -0.26
N ASP A 70 7.37 6.92 -1.11
CA ASP A 70 8.69 7.50 -1.32
C ASP A 70 9.22 8.14 -0.03
N LEU A 71 8.35 8.73 0.79
CA LEU A 71 8.69 9.29 2.10
C LEU A 71 9.01 8.24 3.19
N VAL A 72 8.58 6.99 3.01
CA VAL A 72 8.75 5.94 4.02
C VAL A 72 10.07 5.21 3.85
N THR A 73 10.79 4.99 4.95
CA THR A 73 11.94 4.08 4.95
C THR A 73 11.48 2.67 5.27
N LEU A 74 11.74 1.70 4.38
CA LEU A 74 11.53 0.27 4.63
C LEU A 74 12.65 -0.25 5.55
N GLN A 75 12.61 0.19 6.80
CA GLN A 75 13.70 0.11 7.76
C GLN A 75 14.14 -1.33 8.03
N THR A 76 13.17 -2.25 8.11
CA THR A 76 13.45 -3.66 8.40
C THR A 76 14.15 -4.31 7.22
N LEU A 77 13.65 -4.09 5.99
CA LEU A 77 14.28 -4.58 4.77
C LEU A 77 15.66 -3.96 4.53
N GLN A 78 15.82 -2.66 4.82
CA GLN A 78 17.13 -2.02 4.73
C GLN A 78 18.13 -2.63 5.71
N THR A 79 17.69 -2.93 6.94
CA THR A 79 18.53 -3.57 7.97
C THR A 79 18.88 -5.01 7.58
N ALA A 80 18.00 -5.70 6.85
CA ALA A 80 18.26 -7.02 6.28
C ALA A 80 19.22 -7.01 5.07
N GLY A 81 19.83 -5.86 4.74
CA GLY A 81 20.83 -5.74 3.68
C GLY A 81 20.24 -5.63 2.28
N ILE A 82 18.95 -5.36 2.13
CA ILE A 82 18.33 -5.15 0.83
C ILE A 82 18.84 -3.85 0.21
N SER A 83 19.36 -3.95 -1.01
CA SER A 83 19.96 -2.81 -1.70
C SER A 83 18.94 -1.70 -1.96
N LYS A 84 19.40 -0.44 -1.97
CA LYS A 84 18.55 0.74 -2.25
C LYS A 84 17.78 0.62 -3.56
N ILE A 85 18.41 0.06 -4.60
CA ILE A 85 17.76 -0.18 -5.90
C ILE A 85 16.59 -1.15 -5.73
N ARG A 86 16.79 -2.28 -5.03
CA ARG A 86 15.74 -3.27 -4.79
C ARG A 86 14.63 -2.72 -3.90
N LEU A 87 14.96 -1.91 -2.89
CA LEU A 87 13.98 -1.21 -2.06
C LEU A 87 13.10 -0.25 -2.89
N ASN A 88 13.69 0.54 -3.79
CA ASN A 88 12.93 1.43 -4.66
C ASN A 88 11.98 0.66 -5.59
N THR A 89 12.44 -0.46 -6.17
CA THR A 89 11.58 -1.33 -6.97
C THR A 89 10.43 -1.90 -6.14
N LEU A 90 10.71 -2.35 -4.91
CA LEU A 90 9.70 -2.84 -3.97
C LEU A 90 8.66 -1.77 -3.68
N LYS A 91 9.06 -0.54 -3.33
CA LYS A 91 8.15 0.58 -3.08
C LYS A 91 7.23 0.85 -4.27
N ASN A 92 7.77 0.91 -5.47
CA ASN A 92 6.97 1.11 -6.69
C ASN A 92 5.95 -0.02 -6.90
N ASN A 93 6.34 -1.27 -6.66
CA ASN A 93 5.43 -2.41 -6.78
C ASN A 93 4.33 -2.37 -5.71
N ILE A 94 4.70 -2.05 -4.47
CA ILE A 94 3.77 -1.90 -3.34
C ILE A 94 2.76 -0.78 -3.66
N ALA A 95 3.22 0.36 -4.19
CA ALA A 95 2.34 1.47 -4.57
C ALA A 95 1.27 1.03 -5.57
N LYS A 96 1.68 0.33 -6.63
CA LYS A 96 0.76 -0.22 -7.64
C LYS A 96 -0.23 -1.22 -7.06
N ILE A 97 0.22 -2.06 -6.13
CA ILE A 97 -0.65 -3.03 -5.47
C ILE A 97 -1.69 -2.30 -4.61
N ILE A 98 -1.28 -1.33 -3.79
CA ILE A 98 -2.21 -0.54 -2.95
C ILE A 98 -3.22 0.19 -3.82
N PHE A 99 -2.77 0.85 -4.88
CA PHE A 99 -3.64 1.51 -5.85
C PHE A 99 -4.69 0.54 -6.40
N LYS A 100 -4.24 -0.60 -6.94
CA LYS A 100 -5.15 -1.62 -7.49
C LYS A 100 -6.16 -2.09 -6.45
N VAL A 101 -5.73 -2.37 -5.22
CA VAL A 101 -6.62 -2.80 -4.14
C VAL A 101 -7.65 -1.71 -3.81
N ILE A 102 -7.25 -0.44 -3.74
CA ILE A 102 -8.19 0.67 -3.50
C ILE A 102 -9.26 0.72 -4.60
N ILE A 103 -8.85 0.68 -5.88
CA ILE A 103 -9.80 0.70 -7.00
C ILE A 103 -10.74 -0.52 -6.98
N GLU A 104 -10.22 -1.71 -6.72
CA GLU A 104 -11.02 -2.94 -6.56
C GLU A 104 -12.05 -2.85 -5.42
N LEU A 105 -11.78 -2.05 -4.38
CA LEU A 105 -12.69 -1.85 -3.25
C LEU A 105 -13.73 -0.75 -3.50
N ILE A 106 -13.44 0.18 -4.41
CA ILE A 106 -14.37 1.25 -4.82
C ILE A 106 -15.40 0.72 -5.81
N ILE A 107 -14.95 -0.04 -6.82
CA ILE A 107 -15.82 -0.64 -7.83
C ILE A 107 -16.32 -1.96 -7.26
N PRO A 108 -17.59 -2.09 -6.81
CA PRO A 108 -18.12 -3.38 -6.45
C PRO A 108 -18.14 -4.21 -7.74
N VAL A 109 -17.51 -5.39 -7.71
CA VAL A 109 -17.64 -6.39 -8.77
C VAL A 109 -19.13 -6.54 -9.06
N VAL A 110 -19.54 -6.09 -10.25
CA VAL A 110 -20.89 -6.26 -10.81
C VAL A 110 -21.12 -7.74 -11.09
#